data_AF-A0A7J7SMS6-F1
#
_entry.id   AF-A0A7J7SMS6-F1
#
_cell.length_a   1.000
_cell.length_b   1.000
_cell.length_c   1.000
_cell.angle_alpha   90.00
_cell.angle_beta   90.00
_cell.angle_gamma   90.00
#
_symmetry.space_group_name_H-M   'P 1'
#
loop_
_entity.id
_entity.type
_entity.pdbx_description
1 polymer ?
#
loop_
_entity_poly.entity_id
_entity_poly.type
_entity_poly.pdbx_seq_one_letter_code
_entity_poly.pdbx_strand_id
1 'polypeptide(L)'
;MGIEILSFTIKDVYDKVDYLSSLGKTQTAVVQRDADIGVAEAERDAGIREAECKREMLDVKFMADTKIADSKRAFELQKSAFSEEVNIKTAEAQLAYELQGAREQQKIRQEEIEIEVVQRKKQIAVETQEILRTDKELIATVRRPAEAEAHRMQQIAEGEKVKQVLLAQAEAEKIRKIGEAEAAVIEAMGKAEAERMKLKAEAYQKYGDSAKMAMVLEALPQIAAKVAAPLTKVDEIVVLTGDNNKVTSEVNRLLAELPASVHALTGVDLSKIPLIQKATGVQV
;
A
#
# COMPACT_ATOMS: atom_id res chain seq x y z
N MET A 1 171.54 -87.54 20.13
CA MET A 1 170.54 -86.56 20.60
C MET A 1 169.28 -86.79 19.79
N GLY A 2 168.29 -87.48 20.37
CA GLY A 2 167.10 -88.00 19.66
C GLY A 2 165.84 -87.26 20.07
N ILE A 3 165.55 -86.15 19.39
CA ILE A 3 164.25 -85.48 19.47
C ILE A 3 163.67 -85.54 18.06
N GLU A 4 162.51 -86.20 17.92
CA GLU A 4 161.76 -86.36 16.67
C GLU A 4 160.47 -85.55 16.78
N ILE A 5 160.22 -84.66 15.82
CA ILE A 5 159.08 -83.73 15.83
C ILE A 5 157.88 -84.46 15.24
N LEU A 6 156.84 -84.72 16.05
CA LEU A 6 155.63 -85.46 15.66
C LEU A 6 154.62 -84.64 14.85
N SER A 7 154.56 -83.34 15.06
CA SER A 7 153.59 -82.46 14.40
C SER A 7 154.02 -81.01 14.53
N PHE A 8 153.86 -80.25 13.45
CA PHE A 8 154.05 -78.80 13.44
C PHE A 8 152.70 -78.14 13.23
N THR A 9 152.10 -77.65 14.33
CA THR A 9 150.84 -76.91 14.27
C THR A 9 151.13 -75.42 14.24
N ILE A 10 150.78 -74.75 13.15
CA ILE A 10 150.84 -73.29 13.07
C ILE A 10 149.77 -72.73 14.01
N LYS A 11 150.20 -71.96 15.00
CA LYS A 11 149.29 -71.39 16.01
C LYS A 11 148.65 -70.10 15.52
N ASP A 12 149.46 -69.17 15.02
CA ASP A 12 149.01 -67.86 14.53
C ASP A 12 149.80 -67.45 13.29
N VAL A 13 149.09 -66.86 12.31
CA VAL A 13 149.68 -66.28 11.09
C VAL A 13 149.45 -64.77 11.14
N TYR A 14 150.54 -64.00 11.22
CA TYR A 14 150.48 -62.54 11.25
C TYR A 14 151.03 -61.96 9.93
N ASP A 15 150.29 -61.02 9.36
CA ASP A 15 150.70 -60.27 8.18
C ASP A 15 151.13 -58.85 8.57
N LYS A 16 152.21 -58.33 7.97
CA LYS A 16 152.69 -56.96 8.19
C LYS A 16 151.99 -55.94 7.27
N VAL A 17 151.34 -56.37 6.20
CA VAL A 17 150.70 -55.51 5.18
C VAL A 17 149.17 -55.66 5.10
N ASP A 18 148.54 -56.24 6.12
CA ASP A 18 147.08 -56.22 6.32
C ASP A 18 146.23 -56.82 5.16
N TYR A 19 146.82 -57.69 4.33
CA TYR A 19 146.20 -58.27 3.15
C TYR A 19 145.01 -59.17 3.51
N LEU A 20 145.16 -59.99 4.54
CA LEU A 20 144.10 -60.88 5.04
C LEU A 20 142.90 -60.11 5.60
N SER A 21 143.11 -58.97 6.27
CA SER A 21 142.02 -58.15 6.79
C SER A 21 141.26 -57.45 5.66
N SER A 22 141.97 -57.02 4.60
CA SER A 22 141.38 -56.37 3.42
C SER A 22 140.54 -57.34 2.58
N LEU A 23 140.96 -58.60 2.45
CA LEU A 23 140.17 -59.65 1.79
C LEU A 23 138.90 -60.00 2.58
N GLY A 24 138.97 -59.97 3.91
CA GLY A 24 137.80 -60.13 4.77
C GLY A 24 136.80 -58.98 4.64
N LYS A 25 137.27 -57.73 4.58
CA LYS A 25 136.42 -56.53 4.43
C LYS A 25 135.59 -56.51 3.15
N THR A 26 136.15 -56.97 2.02
CA THR A 26 135.39 -57.04 0.77
C THR A 26 134.32 -58.12 0.81
N GLN A 27 134.62 -59.30 1.37
CA GLN A 27 133.64 -60.37 1.54
C GLN A 27 132.53 -59.99 2.52
N THR A 28 132.83 -59.33 3.64
CA THR A 28 131.80 -58.84 4.57
C THR A 28 130.92 -57.75 3.97
N ALA A 29 131.49 -56.84 3.16
CA ALA A 29 130.72 -55.82 2.47
C ALA A 29 129.77 -56.41 1.40
N VAL A 30 130.18 -57.47 0.70
CA VAL A 30 129.32 -58.18 -0.26
C VAL A 30 128.17 -58.88 0.47
N VAL A 31 128.46 -59.60 1.56
CA VAL A 31 127.42 -60.27 2.35
C VAL A 31 126.45 -59.25 2.96
N GLN A 32 126.95 -58.12 3.46
CA GLN A 32 126.10 -57.05 3.98
C GLN A 32 125.22 -56.44 2.87
N ARG A 33 125.79 -56.18 1.69
CA ARG A 33 125.02 -55.66 0.55
C ARG A 33 123.93 -56.63 0.12
N ASP A 34 124.24 -57.91 0.02
CA ASP A 34 123.27 -58.93 -0.40
C ASP A 34 122.20 -59.15 0.68
N ALA A 35 122.55 -59.03 1.96
CA ALA A 35 121.59 -59.00 3.06
C ALA A 35 120.66 -57.77 2.98
N ASP A 36 121.22 -56.57 2.73
CA ASP A 36 120.44 -55.33 2.60
C ASP A 36 119.52 -55.38 1.37
N ILE A 37 119.98 -55.95 0.26
CA ILE A 37 119.15 -56.20 -0.94
C ILE A 37 118.02 -57.19 -0.61
N GLY A 38 118.34 -58.29 0.08
CA GLY A 38 117.34 -59.27 0.50
C GLY A 38 116.28 -58.70 1.45
N VAL A 39 116.67 -57.82 2.38
CA VAL A 39 115.75 -57.10 3.27
C VAL A 39 114.88 -56.14 2.47
N ALA A 40 115.46 -55.34 1.56
CA ALA A 40 114.70 -54.38 0.75
C ALA A 40 113.72 -55.06 -0.21
N GLU A 41 114.10 -56.18 -0.81
CA GLU A 41 113.21 -56.99 -1.67
C GLU A 41 112.08 -57.62 -0.85
N ALA A 42 112.38 -58.17 0.33
CA ALA A 42 111.36 -58.70 1.23
C ALA A 42 110.40 -57.62 1.73
N GLU A 43 110.89 -56.43 2.08
CA GLU A 43 110.06 -55.29 2.49
C GLU A 43 109.19 -54.77 1.33
N ARG A 44 109.74 -54.69 0.10
CA ARG A 44 108.97 -54.31 -1.09
C ARG A 44 107.85 -55.32 -1.35
N ASP A 45 108.16 -56.60 -1.36
CA ASP A 45 107.20 -57.65 -1.69
C ASP A 45 106.14 -57.80 -0.58
N ALA A 46 106.52 -57.62 0.69
CA ALA A 46 105.59 -57.50 1.81
C ALA A 46 104.68 -56.27 1.66
N GLY A 47 105.24 -55.11 1.30
CA GLY A 47 104.48 -53.87 1.08
C GLY A 47 103.48 -53.96 -0.08
N ILE A 48 103.87 -54.59 -1.20
CA ILE A 48 102.97 -54.85 -2.34
C ILE A 48 101.83 -55.76 -1.92
N ARG A 49 102.13 -56.87 -1.24
CA ARG A 49 101.11 -57.82 -0.79
C ARG A 49 100.19 -57.21 0.27
N GLU A 50 100.73 -56.40 1.17
CA GLU A 50 99.92 -55.66 2.14
C GLU A 50 99.00 -54.62 1.46
N ALA A 51 99.50 -53.89 0.45
CA ALA A 51 98.70 -52.93 -0.32
C ALA A 51 97.58 -53.62 -1.12
N GLU A 52 97.86 -54.78 -1.73
CA GLU A 52 96.85 -55.59 -2.42
C GLU A 52 95.77 -56.08 -1.48
N CYS A 53 96.16 -56.68 -0.34
CA CYS A 53 95.19 -57.14 0.67
C CYS A 53 94.36 -55.98 1.25
N LYS A 54 94.97 -54.80 1.46
CA LYS A 54 94.25 -53.59 1.89
C LYS A 54 93.26 -53.11 0.83
N ARG A 55 93.65 -53.10 -0.45
CA ARG A 55 92.76 -52.71 -1.56
C ARG A 55 91.56 -53.65 -1.64
N GLU A 56 91.78 -54.96 -1.60
CA GLU A 56 90.70 -55.95 -1.63
C GLU A 56 89.79 -55.86 -0.41
N MET A 57 90.34 -55.68 0.79
CA MET A 57 89.56 -55.45 2.01
C MET A 57 88.67 -54.21 1.88
N LEU A 58 89.21 -53.11 1.38
CA LEU A 58 88.47 -51.87 1.20
C LEU A 58 87.39 -52.00 0.13
N ASP A 59 87.66 -52.66 -1.00
CA ASP A 59 86.66 -52.94 -2.04
C ASP A 59 85.48 -53.75 -1.46
N VAL A 60 85.78 -54.85 -0.74
CA VAL A 60 84.73 -55.66 -0.09
C VAL A 60 83.95 -54.85 0.94
N LYS A 61 84.63 -54.02 1.74
CA LYS A 61 83.99 -53.15 2.73
C LYS A 61 83.08 -52.12 2.07
N PHE A 62 83.55 -51.41 1.04
CA PHE A 62 82.73 -50.43 0.33
C PHE A 62 81.57 -51.07 -0.40
N MET A 63 81.73 -52.27 -0.97
CA MET A 63 80.63 -53.03 -1.54
C MET A 63 79.57 -53.40 -0.49
N ALA A 64 80.01 -53.80 0.72
CA ALA A 64 79.11 -54.09 1.82
C ALA A 64 78.39 -52.82 2.31
N ASP A 65 79.11 -51.72 2.51
CA ASP A 65 78.57 -50.43 2.95
C ASP A 65 77.58 -49.86 1.92
N THR A 66 77.88 -49.99 0.61
CA THR A 66 76.97 -49.59 -0.47
C THR A 66 75.68 -50.41 -0.42
N LYS A 67 75.77 -51.74 -0.27
CA LYS A 67 74.58 -52.61 -0.13
C LYS A 67 73.75 -52.27 1.10
N ILE A 68 74.39 -51.94 2.22
CA ILE A 68 73.70 -51.52 3.45
C ILE A 68 73.00 -50.18 3.22
N ALA A 69 73.68 -49.21 2.60
CA ALA A 69 73.10 -47.90 2.29
C ALA A 69 71.93 -48.01 1.32
N ASP A 70 72.05 -48.82 0.27
CA ASP A 70 70.98 -49.07 -0.70
C ASP A 70 69.77 -49.74 -0.04
N SER A 71 70.01 -50.75 0.80
CA SER A 71 68.95 -51.43 1.55
C SER A 71 68.25 -50.48 2.52
N LYS A 72 69.02 -49.62 3.21
CA LYS A 72 68.48 -48.60 4.12
C LYS A 72 67.66 -47.56 3.36
N ARG A 73 68.16 -47.07 2.23
CA ARG A 73 67.43 -46.12 1.36
C ARG A 73 66.13 -46.74 0.84
N ALA A 74 66.16 -47.99 0.39
CA ALA A 74 64.98 -48.70 -0.09
C ALA A 74 63.94 -48.88 1.03
N PHE A 75 64.38 -49.24 2.24
CA PHE A 75 63.53 -49.35 3.41
C PHE A 75 62.91 -47.99 3.80
N GLU A 76 63.69 -46.92 3.84
CA GLU A 76 63.20 -45.57 4.14
C GLU A 76 62.20 -45.08 3.09
N LEU A 77 62.47 -45.31 1.80
CA LEU A 77 61.52 -45.00 0.71
C LEU A 77 60.21 -45.75 0.87
N GLN A 78 60.25 -47.05 1.16
CA GLN A 78 59.03 -47.84 1.40
C GLN A 78 58.28 -47.34 2.65
N LYS A 79 58.99 -47.07 3.74
CA LYS A 79 58.40 -46.52 4.97
C LYS A 79 57.71 -45.19 4.70
N SER A 80 58.34 -44.29 3.94
CA SER A 80 57.76 -43.02 3.52
C SER A 80 56.52 -43.22 2.66
N ALA A 81 56.56 -44.11 1.66
CA ALA A 81 55.41 -44.43 0.81
C ALA A 81 54.21 -44.96 1.63
N PHE A 82 54.45 -45.90 2.55
CA PHE A 82 53.39 -46.40 3.43
C PHE A 82 52.87 -45.32 4.37
N SER A 83 53.73 -44.45 4.90
CA SER A 83 53.28 -43.34 5.75
C SER A 83 52.42 -42.33 4.99
N GLU A 84 52.75 -42.06 3.72
CA GLU A 84 51.96 -41.21 2.84
C GLU A 84 50.59 -41.84 2.56
N GLU A 85 50.55 -43.12 2.23
CA GLU A 85 49.30 -43.84 2.00
C GLU A 85 48.41 -43.87 3.26
N VAL A 86 48.99 -44.14 4.43
CA VAL A 86 48.27 -44.06 5.72
C VAL A 86 47.76 -42.66 5.99
N ASN A 87 48.54 -41.62 5.69
CA ASN A 87 48.12 -40.23 5.86
C ASN A 87 46.98 -39.85 4.90
N ILE A 88 47.02 -40.29 3.65
CA ILE A 88 45.93 -40.09 2.68
C ILE A 88 44.66 -40.79 3.20
N LYS A 89 44.77 -42.05 3.63
CA LYS A 89 43.62 -42.82 4.13
C LYS A 89 43.04 -42.24 5.42
N THR A 90 43.88 -41.75 6.32
CA THR A 90 43.40 -41.08 7.55
C THR A 90 42.75 -39.74 7.26
N ALA A 91 43.27 -38.94 6.33
CA ALA A 91 42.64 -37.70 5.88
C ALA A 91 41.30 -37.96 5.17
N GLU A 92 41.24 -38.97 4.29
CA GLU A 92 39.99 -39.41 3.65
C GLU A 92 38.95 -39.84 4.70
N ALA A 93 39.35 -40.62 5.71
CA ALA A 93 38.47 -41.05 6.78
C ALA A 93 37.95 -39.87 7.63
N GLN A 94 38.80 -38.90 7.94
CA GLN A 94 38.42 -37.67 8.65
C GLN A 94 37.43 -36.84 7.83
N LEU A 95 37.71 -36.59 6.55
CA LEU A 95 36.80 -35.88 5.66
C LEU A 95 35.47 -36.61 5.49
N ALA A 96 35.49 -37.93 5.39
CA ALA A 96 34.27 -38.73 5.33
C ALA A 96 33.43 -38.59 6.61
N TYR A 97 34.08 -38.57 7.78
CA TYR A 97 33.41 -38.36 9.07
C TYR A 97 32.78 -36.96 9.16
N GLU A 98 33.54 -35.91 8.81
CA GLU A 98 33.05 -34.53 8.79
C GLU A 98 31.90 -34.35 7.79
N LEU A 99 32.02 -34.93 6.59
CA LEU A 99 30.98 -34.89 5.57
C LEU A 99 29.71 -35.62 6.05
N GLN A 100 29.84 -36.74 6.75
CA GLN A 100 28.70 -37.45 7.31
C GLN A 100 28.02 -36.58 8.38
N GLY A 101 28.79 -35.98 9.29
CA GLY A 101 28.26 -35.05 10.29
C GLY A 101 27.50 -33.88 9.68
N ALA A 102 28.05 -33.25 8.63
CA ALA A 102 27.39 -32.17 7.90
C ALA A 102 26.09 -32.61 7.21
N ARG A 103 26.08 -33.81 6.60
CA ARG A 103 24.87 -34.39 6.00
C ARG A 103 23.79 -34.65 7.05
N GLU A 104 24.16 -35.20 8.20
CA GLU A 104 23.21 -35.46 9.27
C GLU A 104 22.64 -34.17 9.83
N GLN A 105 23.49 -33.15 10.03
CA GLN A 105 23.04 -31.82 10.44
C GLN A 105 22.11 -31.16 9.41
N GLN A 106 22.35 -31.38 8.11
CA GLN A 106 21.45 -30.92 7.05
C GLN A 106 20.08 -31.60 7.13
N LYS A 107 20.02 -32.91 7.40
CA LYS A 107 18.76 -33.64 7.60
C LYS A 107 18.01 -33.15 8.82
N ILE A 108 18.70 -32.99 9.96
CA ILE A 108 18.11 -32.46 11.19
C ILE A 108 17.50 -31.09 10.92
N ARG A 109 18.23 -30.20 10.24
CA ARG A 109 17.71 -28.88 9.87
C ARG A 109 16.50 -28.95 8.93
N GLN A 110 16.48 -29.89 7.99
CA GLN A 110 15.31 -30.10 7.12
C GLN A 110 14.07 -30.52 7.93
N GLU A 111 14.24 -31.46 8.86
CA GLU A 111 13.16 -31.90 9.74
C GLU A 111 12.70 -30.76 10.68
N GLU A 112 13.62 -29.97 11.22
CA GLU A 112 13.30 -28.78 12.03
C GLU A 112 12.44 -27.77 11.26
N ILE A 113 12.81 -27.45 10.02
CA ILE A 113 12.04 -26.56 9.15
C ILE A 113 10.65 -27.14 8.87
N GLU A 114 10.54 -28.45 8.66
CA GLU A 114 9.24 -29.10 8.45
C GLU A 114 8.35 -29.00 9.69
N ILE A 115 8.91 -29.22 10.88
CA ILE A 115 8.20 -29.03 12.15
C ILE A 115 7.73 -27.57 12.27
N GLU A 116 8.58 -26.59 11.97
CA GLU A 116 8.23 -25.17 12.01
C GLU A 116 7.08 -24.84 11.05
N VAL A 117 7.13 -25.34 9.81
CA VAL A 117 6.06 -25.15 8.83
C VAL A 117 4.75 -25.75 9.31
N VAL A 118 4.78 -26.95 9.90
CA VAL A 118 3.58 -27.60 10.47
C VAL A 118 3.03 -26.79 11.64
N GLN A 119 3.88 -26.32 12.55
CA GLN A 119 3.47 -25.46 13.67
C GLN A 119 2.83 -24.18 13.18
N ARG A 120 3.46 -23.49 12.22
CA ARG A 120 2.96 -22.23 11.67
C ARG A 120 1.64 -22.43 10.90
N LYS A 121 1.50 -23.51 10.13
CA LYS A 121 0.22 -23.88 9.50
C LYS A 121 -0.88 -24.11 10.53
N LYS A 122 -0.58 -24.83 11.62
CA LYS A 122 -1.54 -25.04 12.72
C LYS A 122 -1.92 -23.71 13.39
N GLN A 123 -0.96 -22.82 13.61
CA GLN A 123 -1.24 -21.50 14.17
C GLN A 123 -2.16 -20.68 13.27
N ILE A 124 -1.88 -20.61 11.96
CA ILE A 124 -2.77 -19.95 10.98
C ILE A 124 -4.15 -20.60 10.99
N ALA A 125 -4.25 -21.93 11.10
CA ALA A 125 -5.53 -22.62 11.18
C ALA A 125 -6.32 -22.24 12.45
N VAL A 126 -5.65 -22.09 13.60
CA VAL A 126 -6.29 -21.61 14.84
C VAL A 126 -6.73 -20.15 14.69
N GLU A 127 -5.84 -19.27 14.21
CA GLU A 127 -6.15 -17.85 13.99
C GLU A 127 -7.32 -17.64 13.02
N THR A 128 -7.36 -18.38 11.92
CA THR A 128 -8.49 -18.33 10.98
C THR A 128 -9.79 -18.79 11.62
N GLN A 129 -9.76 -19.83 12.48
CA GLN A 129 -10.93 -20.24 13.23
C GLN A 129 -11.36 -19.20 14.27
N GLU A 130 -10.42 -18.53 14.94
CA GLU A 130 -10.70 -17.44 15.87
C GLU A 130 -11.33 -16.25 15.14
N ILE A 131 -10.79 -15.85 13.98
CA ILE A 131 -11.38 -14.80 13.14
C ILE A 131 -12.82 -15.17 12.78
N LEU A 132 -13.07 -16.40 12.32
CA LEU A 132 -14.43 -16.85 11.99
C LEU A 132 -15.37 -16.84 13.20
N ARG A 133 -14.89 -17.19 14.39
CA ARG A 133 -15.68 -17.08 15.63
C ARG A 133 -15.99 -15.63 15.95
N THR A 134 -14.99 -14.75 15.92
CA THR A 134 -15.17 -13.33 16.21
C THR A 134 -16.07 -12.63 15.20
N ASP A 135 -16.00 -12.98 13.91
CA ASP A 135 -16.89 -12.46 12.87
C ASP A 135 -18.34 -12.88 13.14
N LYS A 136 -18.57 -14.15 13.51
CA LYS A 136 -19.91 -14.61 13.92
C LYS A 136 -20.41 -13.90 15.19
N GLU A 137 -19.55 -13.68 16.16
CA GLU A 137 -19.88 -12.92 17.38
C GLU A 137 -20.23 -11.46 17.06
N LEU A 138 -19.49 -10.82 16.16
CA LEU A 138 -19.73 -9.44 15.71
C LEU A 138 -21.03 -9.34 14.90
N ILE A 139 -21.29 -10.29 14.01
CA ILE A 139 -22.56 -10.39 13.28
C ILE A 139 -23.72 -10.51 14.27
N ALA A 140 -23.59 -11.39 15.27
CA ALA A 140 -24.64 -11.61 16.26
C ALA A 140 -24.87 -10.40 17.18
N THR A 141 -23.80 -9.75 17.63
CA THR A 141 -23.85 -8.71 18.68
C THR A 141 -24.06 -7.31 18.14
N VAL A 142 -23.45 -6.98 17.01
CA VAL A 142 -23.45 -5.61 16.47
C VAL A 142 -24.35 -5.52 15.26
N ARG A 143 -24.14 -6.39 14.27
CA ARG A 143 -24.82 -6.26 12.97
C ARG A 143 -26.30 -6.58 13.07
N ARG A 144 -26.69 -7.68 13.73
CA ARG A 144 -28.10 -8.09 13.85
C ARG A 144 -28.95 -7.08 14.64
N PRO A 145 -28.51 -6.53 15.79
CA PRO A 145 -29.27 -5.48 16.47
C PRO A 145 -29.33 -4.19 15.65
N ALA A 146 -28.24 -3.78 15.00
CA ALA A 146 -28.23 -2.60 14.14
C ALA A 146 -29.20 -2.76 12.94
N GLU A 147 -29.22 -3.93 12.30
CA GLU A 147 -30.18 -4.25 11.23
C GLU A 147 -31.63 -4.25 11.75
N ALA A 148 -31.87 -4.82 12.94
CA ALA A 148 -33.19 -4.80 13.55
C ALA A 148 -33.66 -3.38 13.92
N GLU A 149 -32.78 -2.55 14.47
CA GLU A 149 -33.07 -1.15 14.77
C GLU A 149 -33.31 -0.31 13.52
N ALA A 150 -32.50 -0.50 12.47
CA ALA A 150 -32.67 0.16 11.19
C ALA A 150 -34.03 -0.20 10.57
N HIS A 151 -34.40 -1.48 10.58
CA HIS A 151 -35.69 -1.93 10.08
C HIS A 151 -36.86 -1.38 10.91
N ARG A 152 -36.73 -1.36 12.25
CA ARG A 152 -37.72 -0.75 13.15
C ARG A 152 -37.89 0.74 12.85
N MET A 153 -36.81 1.47 12.65
CA MET A 153 -36.83 2.90 12.32
C MET A 153 -37.48 3.15 10.96
N GLN A 154 -37.16 2.34 9.96
CA GLN A 154 -37.79 2.42 8.63
C GLN A 154 -39.30 2.19 8.72
N GLN A 155 -39.75 1.18 9.47
CA GLN A 155 -41.18 0.92 9.66
C GLN A 155 -41.89 2.06 10.40
N ILE A 156 -41.27 2.66 11.41
CA ILE A 156 -41.82 3.84 12.11
C ILE A 156 -41.93 5.02 11.14
N ALA A 157 -40.85 5.32 10.40
CA ALA A 157 -40.83 6.42 9.43
C ALA A 157 -41.84 6.21 8.29
N GLU A 158 -42.01 4.98 7.81
CA GLU A 158 -43.02 4.63 6.82
C GLU A 158 -44.44 4.78 7.39
N GLY A 159 -44.67 4.30 8.62
CA GLY A 159 -45.93 4.51 9.33
C GLY A 159 -46.28 5.99 9.53
N GLU A 160 -45.30 6.82 9.90
CA GLU A 160 -45.47 8.27 10.02
C GLU A 160 -45.77 8.93 8.67
N LYS A 161 -45.06 8.53 7.61
CA LYS A 161 -45.33 9.02 6.25
C LYS A 161 -46.75 8.66 5.81
N VAL A 162 -47.17 7.41 6.00
CA VAL A 162 -48.54 6.97 5.68
C VAL A 162 -49.56 7.74 6.50
N LYS A 163 -49.32 7.93 7.81
CA LYS A 163 -50.20 8.73 8.68
C LYS A 163 -50.31 10.18 8.19
N GLN A 164 -49.20 10.82 7.82
CA GLN A 164 -49.21 12.18 7.30
C GLN A 164 -49.96 12.28 5.97
N VAL A 165 -49.75 11.33 5.05
CA VAL A 165 -50.48 11.27 3.77
C VAL A 165 -51.97 11.09 4.00
N LEU A 166 -52.37 10.18 4.89
CA LEU A 166 -53.79 9.95 5.22
C LEU A 166 -54.43 11.17 5.88
N LEU A 167 -53.73 11.86 6.78
CA LEU A 167 -54.21 13.10 7.38
C LEU A 167 -54.37 14.21 6.32
N ALA A 168 -53.39 14.39 5.44
CA ALA A 168 -53.47 15.36 4.35
C ALA A 168 -54.61 15.04 3.37
N GLN A 169 -54.82 13.76 3.05
CA GLN A 169 -55.96 13.31 2.24
C GLN A 169 -57.30 13.56 2.94
N ALA A 170 -57.40 13.24 4.23
CA ALA A 170 -58.61 13.48 5.01
C ALA A 170 -58.93 14.98 5.13
N GLU A 171 -57.93 15.84 5.30
CA GLU A 171 -58.08 17.30 5.28
C GLU A 171 -58.52 17.79 3.90
N ALA A 172 -57.89 17.30 2.82
CA ALA A 172 -58.28 17.63 1.45
C ALA A 172 -59.72 17.20 1.15
N GLU A 173 -60.14 16.00 1.56
CA GLU A 173 -61.51 15.54 1.42
C GLU A 173 -62.49 16.36 2.26
N LYS A 174 -62.11 16.74 3.48
CA LYS A 174 -62.92 17.63 4.34
C LYS A 174 -63.15 18.97 3.66
N ILE A 175 -62.08 19.60 3.15
CA ILE A 175 -62.18 20.87 2.42
C ILE A 175 -63.04 20.70 1.17
N ARG A 176 -62.87 19.61 0.41
CA ARG A 176 -63.68 19.33 -0.78
C ARG A 176 -65.16 19.20 -0.43
N LYS A 177 -65.51 18.43 0.62
CA LYS A 177 -66.90 18.27 1.07
C LYS A 177 -67.51 19.57 1.58
N ILE A 178 -66.74 20.40 2.29
CA ILE A 178 -67.20 21.73 2.73
C ILE A 178 -67.44 22.62 1.49
N GLY A 179 -66.50 22.66 0.55
CA GLY A 179 -66.64 23.42 -0.69
C GLY A 179 -67.81 22.95 -1.57
N GLU A 180 -68.05 21.64 -1.67
CA GLU A 180 -69.22 21.07 -2.34
C GLU A 180 -70.53 21.46 -1.64
N ALA A 181 -70.56 21.42 -0.31
CA ALA A 181 -71.73 21.84 0.46
C ALA A 181 -72.00 23.35 0.31
N GLU A 182 -70.97 24.20 0.39
CA GLU A 182 -71.09 25.64 0.16
C GLU A 182 -71.54 25.96 -1.26
N ALA A 183 -70.96 25.29 -2.27
CA ALA A 183 -71.37 25.43 -3.65
C ALA A 183 -72.83 25.02 -3.86
N ALA A 184 -73.26 23.90 -3.26
CA ALA A 184 -74.66 23.46 -3.32
C ALA A 184 -75.62 24.44 -2.64
N VAL A 185 -75.23 25.03 -1.50
CA VAL A 185 -76.02 26.08 -0.83
C VAL A 185 -76.13 27.32 -1.70
N ILE A 186 -75.02 27.78 -2.30
CA ILE A 186 -75.02 28.93 -3.22
C ILE A 186 -75.85 28.64 -4.47
N GLU A 187 -75.77 27.44 -5.04
CA GLU A 187 -76.56 27.05 -6.20
C GLU A 187 -78.06 26.99 -5.85
N ALA A 188 -78.43 26.43 -4.69
CA ALA A 188 -79.81 26.40 -4.22
C ALA A 188 -80.35 27.81 -3.94
N MET A 189 -79.54 28.67 -3.31
CA MET A 189 -79.88 30.09 -3.12
C MET A 189 -80.04 30.82 -4.47
N GLY A 190 -79.11 30.62 -5.41
CA GLY A 190 -79.17 31.21 -6.74
C GLY A 190 -80.37 30.75 -7.55
N LYS A 191 -80.74 29.46 -7.46
CA LYS A 191 -81.98 28.93 -8.05
C LYS A 191 -83.22 29.54 -7.39
N ALA A 192 -83.26 29.59 -6.06
CA ALA A 192 -84.38 30.20 -5.33
C ALA A 192 -84.52 31.69 -5.64
N GLU A 193 -83.41 32.42 -5.79
CA GLU A 193 -83.42 33.83 -6.18
C GLU A 193 -83.84 34.01 -7.64
N ALA A 194 -83.36 33.15 -8.55
CA ALA A 194 -83.79 33.15 -9.95
C ALA A 194 -85.29 32.84 -10.08
N GLU A 195 -85.82 31.87 -9.33
CA GLU A 195 -87.25 31.57 -9.26
C GLU A 195 -88.05 32.71 -8.66
N ARG A 196 -87.57 33.32 -7.57
CA ARG A 196 -88.16 34.54 -7.00
C ARG A 196 -88.21 35.67 -8.02
N MET A 197 -87.14 35.89 -8.78
CA MET A 197 -87.10 36.91 -9.82
C MET A 197 -88.07 36.59 -10.96
N LYS A 198 -88.16 35.32 -11.39
CA LYS A 198 -89.14 34.88 -12.40
C LYS A 198 -90.57 35.08 -11.94
N LEU A 199 -90.92 34.64 -10.73
CA LEU A 199 -92.25 34.84 -10.15
C LEU A 199 -92.56 36.33 -9.98
N LYS A 200 -91.58 37.13 -9.58
CA LYS A 200 -91.73 38.59 -9.51
C LYS A 200 -91.95 39.20 -10.90
N ALA A 201 -91.23 38.74 -11.93
CA ALA A 201 -91.41 39.17 -13.31
C ALA A 201 -92.77 38.73 -13.89
N GLU A 202 -93.22 37.51 -13.62
CA GLU A 202 -94.55 37.01 -14.01
C GLU A 202 -95.68 37.74 -13.27
N ALA A 203 -95.50 38.03 -11.98
CA ALA A 203 -96.41 38.90 -11.24
C ALA A 203 -96.49 40.28 -11.91
N TYR A 204 -95.34 40.89 -12.24
CA TYR A 204 -95.30 42.16 -12.97
C TYR A 204 -95.93 42.11 -14.36
N GLN A 205 -95.94 40.96 -15.04
CA GLN A 205 -96.65 40.79 -16.32
C GLN A 205 -98.18 40.66 -16.14
N LYS A 206 -98.63 39.97 -15.09
CA LYS A 206 -100.07 39.84 -14.76
C LYS A 206 -100.67 41.13 -14.20
N TYR A 207 -99.85 41.96 -13.56
CA TYR A 207 -100.13 43.36 -13.27
C TYR A 207 -100.13 44.14 -14.61
N GLY A 208 -101.25 44.07 -15.34
CA GLY A 208 -101.46 44.75 -16.63
C GLY A 208 -101.16 46.25 -16.57
N ASP A 209 -101.19 46.93 -17.72
CA ASP A 209 -100.69 48.31 -17.90
C ASP A 209 -101.16 49.34 -16.84
N SER A 210 -102.30 49.10 -16.18
CA SER A 210 -102.81 49.87 -15.03
C SER A 210 -101.91 49.86 -13.78
N ALA A 211 -101.16 48.78 -13.51
CA ALA A 211 -100.27 48.69 -12.35
C ALA A 211 -98.89 49.32 -12.60
N LYS A 212 -98.44 49.36 -13.87
CA LYS A 212 -97.29 50.18 -14.27
C LYS A 212 -97.59 51.66 -14.04
N MET A 213 -98.82 52.09 -14.33
CA MET A 213 -99.27 53.46 -14.05
C MET A 213 -99.31 53.77 -12.54
N ALA A 214 -99.78 52.82 -11.73
CA ALA A 214 -99.79 52.97 -10.26
C ALA A 214 -98.38 52.99 -9.65
N MET A 215 -97.46 52.12 -10.11
CA MET A 215 -96.05 52.17 -9.69
C MET A 215 -95.33 53.42 -10.16
N VAL A 216 -95.64 53.93 -11.36
CA VAL A 216 -95.11 55.23 -11.81
C VAL A 216 -95.67 56.36 -10.95
N LEU A 217 -96.96 56.33 -10.56
CA LEU A 217 -97.53 57.27 -9.60
C LEU A 217 -96.95 57.15 -8.19
N GLU A 218 -96.54 55.96 -7.74
CA GLU A 218 -95.95 55.72 -6.42
C GLU A 218 -94.45 55.99 -6.38
N ALA A 219 -93.74 55.79 -7.50
CA ALA A 219 -92.34 56.17 -7.69
C ALA A 219 -92.17 57.66 -8.06
N LEU A 220 -93.20 58.31 -8.61
CA LEU A 220 -93.23 59.74 -8.93
C LEU A 220 -92.84 60.62 -7.74
N PRO A 221 -93.34 60.39 -6.51
CA PRO A 221 -92.89 61.10 -5.31
C PRO A 221 -91.39 60.93 -5.03
N GLN A 222 -90.82 59.73 -5.23
CA GLN A 222 -89.39 59.51 -4.98
C GLN A 222 -88.51 60.13 -6.06
N ILE A 223 -88.94 60.10 -7.32
CA ILE A 223 -88.27 60.78 -8.42
C ILE A 223 -88.39 62.29 -8.24
N ALA A 224 -89.58 62.81 -7.95
CA ALA A 224 -89.81 64.22 -7.63
C ALA A 224 -89.00 64.67 -6.42
N ALA A 225 -88.87 63.84 -5.37
CA ALA A 225 -88.01 64.15 -4.22
C ALA A 225 -86.53 64.20 -4.61
N LYS A 226 -86.03 63.29 -5.45
CA LYS A 226 -84.63 63.31 -5.92
C LYS A 226 -84.35 64.40 -6.96
N VAL A 227 -85.33 64.81 -7.76
CA VAL A 227 -85.24 65.91 -8.72
C VAL A 227 -85.45 67.28 -8.05
N ALA A 228 -86.24 67.34 -6.97
CA ALA A 228 -86.41 68.55 -6.18
C ALA A 228 -85.27 68.76 -5.18
N ALA A 229 -84.58 67.71 -4.71
CA ALA A 229 -83.47 67.83 -3.77
C ALA A 229 -82.34 68.80 -4.21
N PRO A 230 -81.99 68.91 -5.52
CA PRO A 230 -81.11 69.97 -6.01
C PRO A 230 -81.75 71.37 -6.07
N LEU A 231 -83.07 71.46 -6.27
CA LEU A 231 -83.82 72.73 -6.34
C LEU A 231 -84.10 73.34 -4.96
N THR A 232 -84.30 72.53 -3.91
CA THR A 232 -84.41 73.01 -2.52
C THR A 232 -83.08 73.47 -1.93
N LYS A 233 -81.94 73.20 -2.60
CA LYS A 233 -80.61 73.69 -2.20
C LYS A 233 -80.22 75.02 -2.87
N VAL A 234 -81.11 75.62 -3.67
CA VAL A 234 -80.90 76.92 -4.28
C VAL A 234 -81.79 77.93 -3.57
N ASP A 235 -81.25 78.59 -2.55
CA ASP A 235 -81.99 79.53 -1.69
C ASP A 235 -82.26 80.89 -2.36
N GLU A 236 -81.56 81.23 -3.45
CA GLU A 236 -81.79 82.49 -4.18
C GLU A 236 -81.29 82.40 -5.64
N ILE A 237 -82.20 82.44 -6.62
CA ILE A 237 -81.85 82.66 -8.04
C ILE A 237 -81.76 84.17 -8.24
N VAL A 238 -80.58 84.74 -8.03
CA VAL A 238 -80.32 86.14 -8.37
C VAL A 238 -80.03 86.23 -9.87
N VAL A 239 -81.01 86.71 -10.63
CA VAL A 239 -80.85 87.06 -12.04
C VAL A 239 -80.00 88.34 -12.13
N LEU A 240 -78.67 88.16 -12.19
CA LEU A 240 -77.73 89.22 -12.51
C LEU A 240 -77.69 89.43 -14.02
N THR A 241 -78.64 90.22 -14.53
CA THR A 241 -78.41 90.94 -15.80
C THR A 241 -77.27 91.91 -15.58
N GLY A 242 -76.24 91.77 -16.41
CA GLY A 242 -75.00 92.50 -16.27
C GLY A 242 -75.17 94.02 -16.34
N ASP A 243 -74.25 94.70 -15.64
CA ASP A 243 -73.16 95.33 -16.36
C ASP A 243 -71.81 95.10 -15.68
N ASN A 244 -70.81 94.80 -16.52
CA ASN A 244 -69.35 94.81 -16.30
C ASN A 244 -68.62 93.83 -15.33
N ASN A 245 -68.18 92.72 -15.95
CA ASN A 245 -66.74 92.41 -16.13
C ASN A 245 -65.93 91.74 -15.00
N LYS A 246 -66.46 90.70 -14.31
CA LYS A 246 -65.63 89.75 -13.50
C LYS A 246 -66.06 88.28 -13.49
N VAL A 247 -67.12 87.87 -14.19
CA VAL A 247 -67.65 86.49 -14.10
C VAL A 247 -66.92 85.50 -15.02
N THR A 248 -66.27 85.98 -16.08
CA THR A 248 -65.58 85.13 -17.08
C THR A 248 -64.30 84.47 -16.56
N SER A 249 -63.66 84.99 -15.49
CA SER A 249 -62.47 84.36 -14.89
C SER A 249 -62.78 83.29 -13.85
N GLU A 250 -63.93 83.37 -13.17
CA GLU A 250 -64.28 82.44 -12.08
C GLU A 250 -64.88 81.13 -12.60
N VAL A 251 -65.65 81.17 -13.68
CA VAL A 251 -66.21 79.96 -14.31
C VAL A 251 -65.11 79.13 -15.01
N ASN A 252 -64.11 79.78 -15.61
CA ASN A 252 -62.96 79.09 -16.20
C ASN A 252 -62.05 78.44 -15.14
N ARG A 253 -62.00 79.00 -13.91
CA ARG A 253 -61.23 78.40 -12.80
C ARG A 253 -61.97 77.22 -12.16
N LEU A 254 -63.28 77.32 -11.98
CA LEU A 254 -64.12 76.24 -11.46
C LEU A 254 -64.19 75.02 -12.40
N LEU A 255 -64.21 75.23 -13.72
CA LEU A 255 -64.15 74.15 -14.71
C LEU A 255 -62.75 73.51 -14.81
N ALA A 256 -61.68 74.23 -14.43
CA ALA A 256 -60.32 73.71 -14.41
C ALA A 256 -59.97 72.92 -13.13
N GLU A 257 -60.54 73.28 -11.98
CA GLU A 257 -60.26 72.61 -10.69
C GLU A 257 -61.06 71.31 -10.49
N LEU A 258 -62.26 71.20 -11.08
CA LEU A 258 -63.14 70.02 -10.95
C LEU A 258 -62.50 68.68 -11.39
N PRO A 259 -61.78 68.60 -12.53
CA PRO A 259 -61.11 67.36 -12.92
C PRO A 259 -59.97 66.96 -11.96
N ALA A 260 -59.22 67.93 -11.45
CA ALA A 260 -58.08 67.70 -10.56
C ALA A 260 -58.51 67.22 -9.17
N SER A 261 -59.59 67.78 -8.62
CA SER A 261 -60.12 67.38 -7.31
C SER A 261 -60.71 65.97 -7.31
N VAL A 262 -61.31 65.52 -8.42
CA VAL A 262 -61.82 64.15 -8.55
C VAL A 262 -60.69 63.14 -8.74
N HIS A 263 -59.62 63.50 -9.47
CA HIS A 263 -58.43 62.67 -9.61
C HIS A 263 -57.71 62.45 -8.26
N ALA A 264 -57.55 63.50 -7.45
CA ALA A 264 -56.87 63.43 -6.16
C ALA A 264 -57.61 62.59 -5.09
N LEU A 265 -58.94 62.53 -5.15
CA LEU A 265 -59.78 61.81 -4.17
C LEU A 265 -60.12 60.37 -4.58
N THR A 266 -60.06 60.05 -5.87
CA THR A 266 -60.53 58.74 -6.37
C THR A 266 -59.49 57.96 -7.17
N GLY A 267 -58.37 58.59 -7.58
CA GLY A 267 -57.36 57.95 -8.42
C GLY A 267 -57.87 57.58 -9.83
N VAL A 268 -59.07 58.04 -10.20
CA VAL A 268 -59.71 57.72 -11.49
C VAL A 268 -59.61 58.93 -12.42
N ASP A 269 -58.91 58.76 -13.54
CA ASP A 269 -58.86 59.71 -14.66
C ASP A 269 -60.19 59.69 -15.45
N LEU A 270 -61.07 60.66 -15.20
CA LEU A 270 -62.33 60.84 -15.94
C LEU A 270 -62.12 61.18 -17.43
N SER A 271 -60.91 61.56 -17.83
CA SER A 271 -60.49 61.78 -19.22
C SER A 271 -60.33 60.48 -20.03
N LYS A 272 -60.37 59.32 -19.38
CA LYS A 272 -60.23 57.99 -20.02
C LYS A 272 -61.46 57.10 -19.88
N ILE A 273 -62.58 57.62 -19.36
CA ILE A 273 -63.83 56.86 -19.25
C ILE A 273 -64.69 57.06 -20.51
N PRO A 274 -64.94 56.00 -21.31
CA PRO A 274 -65.59 56.07 -22.63
C PRO A 274 -67.10 56.40 -22.62
N LEU A 275 -67.65 56.85 -21.48
CA LEU A 275 -69.06 57.21 -21.32
C LEU A 275 -69.35 58.71 -21.52
N ILE A 276 -68.33 59.59 -21.47
CA ILE A 276 -68.50 61.04 -21.73
C ILE A 276 -68.23 61.40 -23.20
N GLN A 277 -67.46 60.58 -23.93
CA GLN A 277 -67.18 60.78 -25.35
C GLN A 277 -68.41 60.56 -26.27
N LYS A 278 -69.52 60.03 -25.73
CA LYS A 278 -70.82 59.93 -26.42
C LYS A 278 -71.83 61.03 -26.05
N ALA A 279 -71.52 61.88 -25.06
CA ALA A 279 -72.40 62.97 -24.61
C ALA A 279 -71.90 64.37 -25.02
N THR A 280 -70.64 64.50 -25.45
CA THR A 280 -70.13 65.71 -26.15
C THR A 280 -69.82 65.36 -27.59
N GLY A 281 -70.87 65.22 -28.40
CA GLY A 281 -70.74 65.35 -29.84
C GLY A 281 -70.53 66.82 -30.17
N VAL A 282 -69.29 67.22 -30.42
CA VAL A 282 -69.03 68.37 -31.28
C VAL A 282 -68.38 67.80 -32.52
N GLN A 283 -69.13 67.85 -33.62
CA GLN A 283 -68.50 67.98 -34.92
C GLN A 283 -67.84 69.36 -34.95
N VAL A 284 -66.55 69.31 -35.30
CA VAL A 284 -65.54 70.39 -35.45
C VAL A 284 -64.78 70.73 -34.17
#